data_AF-A0A3S4JU63-F1
#
_entry.id   AF-A0A3S4JU63-F1
#
_cell.length_a   1.000
_cell.length_b   1.000
_cell.length_c   1.000
_cell.angle_alpha   90.00
_cell.angle_beta   90.00
_cell.angle_gamma   90.00
#
_symmetry.space_group_name_H-M   'P 1'
#
loop_
_entity.id
_entity.type
_entity.pdbx_description
1 polymer ?
#
loop_
_entity_poly.entity_id
_entity_poly.type
_entity_poly.pdbx_seq_one_letter_code
_entity_poly.pdbx_strand_id
1 'polypeptide(L)'
;MIRLMISKRWFEPADIRQKHYSTLLHQILAITAQWGGVRADQLWSQLCQTGPFRNVDINDFKSLLKHMGTCGLLTQLTSGEIVVGAEGEKLTNHYTFYTVFNTPEEFRIVTGNRTLGTVPVDSPLLPEQHIIFGGRRWKVTEIEVEKRLSMLRRLKAVSRHYSVVAGCLFMMLFARKCSLSTGKMITVSR
;
A
#
# COMPACT_ATOMS: atom_id res chain seq x y z
N MET A 1 12.75 21.53 12.02
CA MET A 1 11.62 20.95 12.79
C MET A 1 11.38 21.63 14.14
N ILE A 2 12.02 21.18 15.22
CA ILE A 2 11.55 21.35 16.62
C ILE A 2 11.17 22.80 17.01
N ARG A 3 11.97 23.80 16.63
CA ARG A 3 11.72 25.22 16.97
C ARG A 3 10.38 25.77 16.43
N LEU A 4 9.88 25.28 15.30
CA LEU A 4 8.59 25.72 14.74
C LEU A 4 7.41 25.17 15.57
N MET A 5 7.50 23.91 16.00
CA MET A 5 6.47 23.28 16.82
C MET A 5 6.43 23.88 18.23
N ILE A 6 7.58 24.03 18.90
CA ILE A 6 7.64 24.51 20.29
C ILE A 6 7.40 26.03 20.37
N SER A 7 8.13 26.84 19.59
CA SER A 7 8.08 28.30 19.74
C SER A 7 6.94 28.97 18.96
N LYS A 8 6.44 28.35 17.88
CA LYS A 8 5.37 28.95 17.05
C LYS A 8 4.07 28.14 17.01
N ARG A 9 4.01 26.95 17.62
CA ARG A 9 2.89 25.99 17.50
C ARG A 9 2.43 25.79 16.05
N TRP A 10 3.38 25.88 15.12
CA TRP A 10 3.09 25.84 13.70
C TRP A 10 3.09 24.39 13.23
N PHE A 11 1.97 24.01 12.61
CA PHE A 11 1.75 22.73 11.96
C PHE A 11 1.51 22.99 10.48
N GLU A 12 1.93 22.07 9.63
CA GLU A 12 1.64 22.14 8.20
C GLU A 12 0.12 21.97 8.01
N PRO A 13 -0.57 22.90 7.34
CA PRO A 13 -2.02 22.85 7.22
C PRO A 13 -2.43 21.67 6.32
N ALA A 14 -3.36 20.84 6.81
CA ALA A 14 -3.93 19.77 6.01
C ALA A 14 -4.66 20.36 4.78
N ASP A 15 -4.47 19.73 3.61
CA ASP A 15 -5.21 20.11 2.41
C ASP A 15 -6.67 19.64 2.49
N ILE A 16 -7.52 20.54 2.98
CA ILE A 16 -8.96 20.33 3.13
C ILE A 16 -9.74 20.46 1.81
N ARG A 17 -9.11 20.61 0.65
CA ARG A 17 -9.82 20.76 -0.65
C ARG A 17 -10.08 19.45 -1.36
N GLN A 18 -9.37 18.40 -1.00
CA GLN A 18 -9.48 17.10 -1.66
C GLN A 18 -10.78 16.39 -1.26
N LYS A 19 -11.34 15.63 -2.21
CA LYS A 19 -12.58 14.83 -2.02
C LYS A 19 -12.32 13.38 -1.59
N HIS A 20 -11.07 12.91 -1.73
CA HIS A 20 -10.59 11.58 -1.32
C HIS A 20 -11.52 10.39 -1.72
N TYR A 21 -11.98 10.37 -2.99
CA TYR A 21 -12.94 9.37 -3.46
C TYR A 21 -12.51 7.90 -3.27
N SER A 22 -11.20 7.60 -3.30
CA SER A 22 -10.68 6.26 -3.02
C SER A 22 -11.01 5.79 -1.60
N THR A 23 -10.83 6.66 -0.61
CA THR A 23 -11.16 6.34 0.79
C THR A 23 -12.66 6.37 1.02
N LEU A 24 -13.43 7.25 0.34
CA LEU A 24 -14.89 7.22 0.40
C LEU A 24 -15.47 5.91 -0.13
N LEU A 25 -15.05 5.45 -1.32
CA LEU A 25 -15.47 4.18 -1.91
C LEU A 25 -15.17 3.01 -0.96
N HIS A 26 -13.97 3.02 -0.35
CA HIS A 26 -13.57 2.02 0.63
C HIS A 26 -14.47 2.03 1.87
N GLN A 27 -14.77 3.21 2.44
CA GLN A 27 -15.63 3.32 3.61
C GLN A 27 -17.08 2.92 3.32
N ILE A 28 -17.60 3.19 2.12
CA ILE A 28 -18.92 2.68 1.68
C ILE A 28 -18.93 1.16 1.72
N LEU A 29 -17.94 0.50 1.09
CA LEU A 29 -17.85 -0.97 1.11
C LEU A 29 -17.71 -1.53 2.54
N ALA A 30 -16.89 -0.90 3.38
CA ALA A 30 -16.68 -1.34 4.76
C ALA A 30 -17.96 -1.26 5.61
N ILE A 31 -18.72 -0.16 5.53
CA ILE A 31 -19.98 0.00 6.27
C ILE A 31 -21.04 -0.95 5.73
N THR A 32 -21.16 -1.09 4.40
CA THR A 32 -22.11 -2.04 3.79
C THR A 32 -21.79 -3.49 4.17
N ALA A 33 -20.52 -3.89 4.22
CA ALA A 33 -20.11 -5.21 4.68
C ALA A 33 -20.33 -5.42 6.19
N GLN A 34 -20.15 -4.37 7.02
CA GLN A 34 -20.35 -4.46 8.46
C GLN A 34 -21.81 -4.71 8.85
N TRP A 35 -22.77 -4.08 8.16
CA TRP A 35 -24.20 -4.17 8.50
C TRP A 35 -24.96 -5.18 7.64
N GLY A 36 -24.37 -5.70 6.56
CA GLY A 36 -24.99 -6.62 5.60
C GLY A 36 -25.97 -5.95 4.63
N GLY A 37 -26.63 -4.87 5.05
CA GLY A 37 -27.45 -3.99 4.21
C GLY A 37 -27.61 -2.61 4.83
N VAL A 38 -27.53 -1.56 4.00
CA VAL A 38 -27.55 -0.15 4.45
C VAL A 38 -28.28 0.70 3.42
N ARG A 39 -29.07 1.69 3.86
CA ARG A 39 -29.74 2.59 2.91
C ARG A 39 -28.81 3.72 2.44
N ALA A 40 -29.01 4.19 1.21
CA ALA A 40 -28.20 5.26 0.60
C ALA A 40 -28.23 6.58 1.39
N ASP A 41 -29.35 6.91 2.02
CA ASP A 41 -29.54 8.09 2.88
C ASP A 41 -28.75 7.99 4.20
N GLN A 42 -28.65 6.79 4.79
CA GLN A 42 -27.83 6.52 5.97
C GLN A 42 -26.34 6.67 5.65
N LEU A 43 -25.87 6.07 4.55
CA LEU A 43 -24.49 6.21 4.07
C LEU A 43 -24.13 7.67 3.81
N TRP A 44 -25.00 8.43 3.13
CA TRP A 44 -24.79 9.87 2.89
C TRP A 44 -24.70 10.67 4.20
N SER A 45 -25.61 10.42 5.15
CA SER A 45 -25.65 11.15 6.42
C SER A 45 -24.39 10.89 7.27
N GLN A 46 -23.96 9.63 7.36
CA GLN A 46 -22.79 9.24 8.15
C GLN A 46 -21.47 9.68 7.51
N LEU A 47 -21.30 9.53 6.19
CA LEU A 47 -20.02 9.77 5.54
C LEU A 47 -19.82 11.23 5.11
N CYS A 48 -20.83 11.85 4.52
CA CYS A 48 -20.70 13.15 3.86
C CYS A 48 -21.33 14.29 4.67
N GLN A 49 -22.49 14.09 5.29
CA GLN A 49 -23.19 15.14 6.03
C GLN A 49 -22.56 15.42 7.41
N THR A 50 -22.38 14.39 8.23
CA THR A 50 -21.78 14.50 9.57
C THR A 50 -20.29 14.14 9.57
N GLY A 51 -19.91 13.17 8.72
CA GLY A 51 -18.58 12.59 8.62
C GLY A 51 -17.50 13.47 7.96
N PRO A 52 -16.38 12.84 7.54
CA PRO A 52 -15.21 13.55 7.03
C PRO A 52 -15.34 13.99 5.56
N PHE A 53 -16.28 13.45 4.78
CA PHE A 53 -16.36 13.67 3.32
C PHE A 53 -17.23 14.88 2.92
N ARG A 54 -17.15 15.97 3.69
CA ARG A 54 -18.01 17.17 3.54
C ARG A 54 -17.84 17.91 2.21
N ASN A 55 -16.74 17.66 1.50
CA ASN A 55 -16.43 18.26 0.20
C ASN A 55 -17.08 17.53 -1.00
N VAL A 56 -17.74 16.40 -0.76
CA VAL A 56 -18.38 15.59 -1.80
C VAL A 56 -19.81 16.05 -1.97
N ASP A 57 -20.21 16.38 -3.20
CA ASP A 57 -21.59 16.77 -3.50
C ASP A 57 -22.51 15.54 -3.53
N ILE A 58 -23.81 15.76 -3.29
CA ILE A 58 -24.82 14.70 -3.34
C ILE A 58 -24.94 14.09 -4.74
N ASN A 59 -24.66 14.85 -5.80
CA ASN A 59 -24.66 14.34 -7.17
C ASN A 59 -23.42 13.48 -7.44
N ASP A 60 -22.24 13.87 -6.93
CA ASP A 60 -21.03 13.05 -6.98
C ASP A 60 -21.25 11.72 -6.24
N PHE A 61 -21.81 11.76 -5.03
CA PHE A 61 -22.07 10.57 -4.22
C PHE A 61 -23.09 9.61 -4.86
N LYS A 62 -24.19 10.15 -5.42
CA LYS A 62 -25.15 9.34 -6.19
C LYS A 62 -24.51 8.72 -7.43
N SER A 63 -23.60 9.43 -8.11
CA SER A 63 -22.89 8.93 -9.28
C SER A 63 -21.89 7.84 -8.91
N LEU A 64 -21.18 8.02 -7.79
CA LEU A 64 -20.28 7.01 -7.22
C LEU A 64 -21.02 5.71 -6.86
N LEU A 65 -22.14 5.79 -6.13
CA LEU A 65 -22.94 4.61 -5.78
C LEU A 65 -23.46 3.87 -7.02
N LYS A 66 -23.95 4.60 -8.03
CA LYS A 66 -24.36 4.02 -9.31
C LYS A 66 -23.19 3.31 -10.01
N HIS A 67 -22.01 3.93 -10.03
CA HIS A 67 -20.84 3.35 -10.68
C HIS A 67 -20.35 2.09 -9.94
N MET A 68 -20.30 2.12 -8.61
CA MET A 68 -20.01 0.94 -7.78
C MET A 68 -21.01 -0.20 -8.05
N GLY A 69 -22.29 0.11 -8.26
CA GLY A 69 -23.29 -0.84 -8.75
C GLY A 69 -22.96 -1.43 -10.13
N THR A 70 -22.60 -0.58 -11.11
CA THR A 70 -22.19 -1.07 -12.45
C THR A 70 -20.93 -1.93 -12.44
N CYS A 71 -20.05 -1.75 -11.45
CA CYS A 71 -18.85 -2.56 -11.27
C CYS A 71 -19.08 -3.85 -10.46
N GLY A 72 -20.33 -4.16 -10.05
CA GLY A 72 -20.63 -5.34 -9.23
C GLY A 72 -20.09 -5.26 -7.79
N LEU A 73 -19.68 -4.07 -7.33
CA LEU A 73 -19.18 -3.83 -5.98
C LEU A 73 -20.32 -3.73 -4.96
N LEU A 74 -21.47 -3.23 -5.41
CA LEU A 74 -22.69 -3.06 -4.62
C LEU A 74 -23.89 -3.59 -5.41
N THR A 75 -24.91 -4.08 -4.70
CA THR A 75 -26.20 -4.46 -5.26
C THR A 75 -27.30 -3.74 -4.49
N GLN A 76 -28.35 -3.29 -5.16
CA GLN A 76 -29.54 -2.76 -4.48
C GLN A 76 -30.64 -3.82 -4.44
N LEU A 77 -31.18 -4.08 -3.25
CA LEU A 77 -32.31 -4.98 -3.03
C LEU A 77 -33.64 -4.29 -3.41
N THR A 78 -34.69 -5.09 -3.59
CA THR A 78 -36.07 -4.62 -3.78
C THR A 78 -36.61 -3.83 -2.58
N SER A 79 -36.04 -4.02 -1.38
CA SER A 79 -36.30 -3.18 -0.18
C SER A 79 -35.74 -1.75 -0.29
N GLY A 80 -34.89 -1.49 -1.29
CA GLY A 80 -34.17 -0.23 -1.47
C GLY A 80 -32.83 -0.17 -0.73
N GLU A 81 -32.50 -1.17 0.08
CA GLU A 81 -31.22 -1.29 0.78
C GLU A 81 -30.08 -1.64 -0.19
N ILE A 82 -28.89 -1.13 0.09
CA ILE A 82 -27.66 -1.45 -0.63
C ILE A 82 -26.92 -2.52 0.17
N VAL A 83 -26.56 -3.61 -0.51
CA VAL A 83 -25.75 -4.72 0.01
C VAL A 83 -24.45 -4.82 -0.79
N VAL A 84 -23.49 -5.61 -0.30
CA VAL A 84 -22.24 -5.86 -1.02
C VAL A 84 -22.55 -6.71 -2.27
N GLY A 85 -21.97 -6.36 -3.41
CA GLY A 85 -22.10 -7.12 -4.66
C GLY A 85 -21.02 -8.22 -4.77
N ALA A 86 -21.16 -9.14 -5.73
CA ALA A 86 -20.29 -10.31 -5.85
C ALA A 86 -18.79 -9.98 -6.07
N GLU A 87 -18.44 -8.85 -6.71
CA GLU A 87 -17.05 -8.39 -6.79
C GLU A 87 -16.63 -7.66 -5.51
N GLY A 88 -17.58 -6.98 -4.85
CA GLY A 88 -17.38 -6.36 -3.54
C GLY A 88 -17.00 -7.40 -2.48
N GLU A 89 -17.70 -8.54 -2.43
CA GLU A 89 -17.43 -9.63 -1.47
C GLU A 89 -16.02 -10.21 -1.63
N LYS A 90 -15.57 -10.41 -2.89
CA LYS A 90 -14.20 -10.88 -3.17
C LYS A 90 -13.14 -9.92 -2.64
N LEU A 91 -13.41 -8.61 -2.72
CA LEU A 91 -12.53 -7.59 -2.18
C LEU A 91 -12.59 -7.59 -0.64
N THR A 92 -13.77 -7.45 -0.04
CA THR A 92 -13.92 -7.32 1.43
C THR A 92 -13.44 -8.54 2.20
N ASN A 93 -13.51 -9.73 1.61
CA ASN A 93 -13.01 -10.98 2.21
C ASN A 93 -11.48 -11.14 2.13
N HIS A 94 -10.77 -10.29 1.36
CA HIS A 94 -9.31 -10.36 1.25
C HIS A 94 -8.65 -9.46 2.31
N TYR A 95 -7.60 -9.94 2.97
CA TYR A 95 -6.94 -9.22 4.08
C TYR A 95 -6.37 -7.85 3.68
N THR A 96 -6.03 -7.64 2.40
CA THR A 96 -5.58 -6.34 1.88
C THR A 96 -6.69 -5.29 1.81
N PHE A 97 -7.97 -5.67 1.94
CA PHE A 97 -9.04 -4.69 2.06
C PHE A 97 -8.85 -3.81 3.29
N TYR A 98 -8.43 -4.38 4.43
CA TYR A 98 -8.19 -3.59 5.65
C TYR A 98 -7.03 -2.59 5.53
N THR A 99 -6.23 -2.64 4.46
CA THR A 99 -5.17 -1.67 4.17
C THR A 99 -5.62 -0.67 3.10
N VAL A 100 -6.06 0.52 3.52
CA VAL A 100 -6.47 1.63 2.62
C VAL A 100 -5.26 2.28 1.91
N PHE A 101 -4.05 2.04 2.41
CA PHE A 101 -2.80 2.51 1.82
C PHE A 101 -2.12 1.40 1.01
N ASN A 102 -1.53 1.77 -0.13
CA ASN A 102 -0.68 0.86 -0.86
C ASN A 102 0.49 0.40 0.03
N THR A 103 0.53 -0.90 0.34
CA THR A 103 1.64 -1.48 1.12
C THR A 103 2.70 -1.93 0.13
N PRO A 104 3.89 -1.28 0.08
CA PRO A 104 4.91 -1.65 -0.88
C PRO A 104 5.43 -3.06 -0.60
N GLU A 105 5.80 -3.77 -1.65
CA GLU A 105 6.34 -5.12 -1.49
C GLU A 105 7.74 -5.05 -0.86
N GLU A 106 7.92 -5.73 0.29
CA GLU A 106 9.24 -5.87 0.90
C GLU A 106 10.03 -7.01 0.24
N PHE A 107 11.22 -6.68 -0.26
CA PHE A 107 12.19 -7.65 -0.74
C PHE A 107 13.29 -7.88 0.29
N ARG A 108 13.64 -9.15 0.52
CA ARG A 108 14.76 -9.52 1.39
C ARG A 108 16.06 -9.51 0.61
N ILE A 109 17.00 -8.66 1.02
CA ILE A 109 18.33 -8.60 0.43
C ILE A 109 19.23 -9.66 1.09
N VAL A 110 19.84 -10.52 0.27
CA VAL A 110 20.72 -11.61 0.70
C VAL A 110 22.05 -11.52 -0.04
N THR A 111 23.15 -11.78 0.67
CA THR A 111 24.48 -11.91 0.06
C THR A 111 25.15 -13.19 0.55
N GLY A 112 25.40 -14.12 -0.37
CA GLY A 112 25.84 -15.48 -0.05
C GLY A 112 24.91 -16.16 0.97
N ASN A 113 25.42 -16.43 2.17
CA ASN A 113 24.69 -17.08 3.26
C ASN A 113 24.12 -16.11 4.32
N ARG A 114 24.18 -14.78 4.10
CA ARG A 114 23.75 -13.76 5.08
C ARG A 114 22.64 -12.88 4.51
N THR A 115 21.52 -12.80 5.24
CA THR A 115 20.49 -11.78 5.00
C THR A 115 20.99 -10.44 5.51
N LEU A 116 20.93 -9.40 4.67
CA LEU A 116 21.33 -8.03 5.01
C LEU A 116 20.16 -7.24 5.63
N GLY A 117 18.93 -7.49 5.18
CA GLY A 117 17.71 -6.86 5.68
C GLY A 117 16.57 -6.97 4.67
N THR A 118 15.51 -6.16 4.86
CA THR A 118 14.46 -5.94 3.87
C THR A 118 14.47 -4.50 3.36
N VAL A 119 13.98 -4.31 2.14
CA VAL A 119 13.77 -3.00 1.50
C VAL A 119 12.37 -2.98 0.88
N PRO A 120 11.53 -1.96 1.13
CA PRO A 120 10.32 -1.73 0.34
C PRO A 120 10.74 -1.29 -1.06
N VAL A 121 10.13 -1.90 -2.09
CA VAL A 121 10.50 -1.68 -3.48
C VAL A 121 9.30 -1.11 -4.23
N ASP A 122 9.27 0.22 -4.37
CA ASP A 122 8.18 0.95 -5.04
C ASP A 122 8.23 0.85 -6.58
N SER A 123 9.35 0.35 -7.13
CA SER A 123 9.61 0.21 -8.58
C SER A 123 10.31 -1.12 -8.86
N PRO A 124 9.91 -1.90 -9.88
CA PRO A 124 10.47 -3.22 -10.15
C PRO A 124 11.98 -3.14 -10.32
N LEU A 125 12.71 -3.89 -9.48
CA LEU A 125 14.14 -4.03 -9.59
C LEU A 125 14.47 -4.93 -10.79
N LEU A 126 15.59 -4.64 -11.44
CA LEU A 126 16.12 -5.44 -12.55
C LEU A 126 17.45 -6.11 -12.15
N PRO A 127 17.77 -7.30 -12.69
CA PRO A 127 19.13 -7.81 -12.65
C PRO A 127 20.12 -6.78 -13.21
N GLU A 128 21.35 -6.80 -12.71
CA GLU A 128 22.43 -5.84 -13.01
C GLU A 128 22.21 -4.40 -12.49
N GLN A 129 21.04 -4.07 -11.92
CA GLN A 129 20.79 -2.78 -11.29
C GLN A 129 21.63 -2.59 -10.01
N HIS A 130 22.04 -1.34 -9.75
CA HIS A 130 22.72 -0.97 -8.52
C HIS A 130 21.74 -0.37 -7.51
N ILE A 131 21.76 -0.88 -6.27
CA ILE A 131 20.97 -0.36 -5.14
C ILE A 131 21.90 0.11 -4.02
N ILE A 132 21.43 1.04 -3.18
CA ILE A 132 22.16 1.50 -1.99
C ILE A 132 21.46 0.95 -0.75
N PHE A 133 22.14 0.10 0.02
CA PHE A 133 21.61 -0.47 1.25
C PHE A 133 22.67 -0.46 2.35
N GLY A 134 22.30 0.02 3.55
CA GLY A 134 23.22 0.19 4.68
C GLY A 134 24.40 1.13 4.36
N GLY A 135 24.19 2.17 3.54
CA GLY A 135 25.23 3.10 3.12
C GLY A 135 26.26 2.52 2.15
N ARG A 136 25.99 1.36 1.55
CA ARG A 136 26.87 0.69 0.58
C ARG A 136 26.14 0.46 -0.73
N ARG A 137 26.85 0.60 -1.86
CA ARG A 137 26.35 0.20 -3.18
C ARG A 137 26.43 -1.33 -3.29
N TRP A 138 25.38 -1.93 -3.81
CA TRP A 138 25.23 -3.36 -4.07
C TRP A 138 24.74 -3.54 -5.49
N LYS A 139 25.16 -4.61 -6.17
CA LYS A 139 24.66 -4.96 -7.49
C LYS A 139 23.70 -6.12 -7.37
N VAL A 140 22.50 -5.97 -7.93
CA VAL A 140 21.50 -7.04 -8.00
C VAL A 140 21.97 -8.07 -9.02
N THR A 141 22.23 -9.31 -8.58
CA THR A 141 22.61 -10.39 -9.48
C THR A 141 21.42 -11.22 -9.91
N GLU A 142 20.45 -11.40 -9.01
CA GLU A 142 19.29 -12.27 -9.22
C GLU A 142 18.12 -11.79 -8.37
N ILE A 143 16.90 -11.94 -8.89
CA ILE A 143 15.66 -11.53 -8.25
C ILE A 143 14.71 -12.73 -8.28
N GLU A 144 14.45 -13.30 -7.11
CA GLU A 144 13.56 -14.44 -6.93
C GLU A 144 12.18 -13.93 -6.52
N VAL A 145 11.32 -13.71 -7.51
CA VAL A 145 9.90 -13.42 -7.31
C VAL A 145 9.13 -14.74 -7.37
N GLU A 146 9.00 -15.41 -6.23
CA GLU A 146 8.37 -16.74 -6.16
C GLU A 146 6.89 -16.68 -6.56
N LYS A 147 6.60 -17.00 -7.83
CA LYS A 147 5.33 -17.62 -8.22
C LYS A 147 5.39 -19.08 -7.79
N ARG A 148 4.30 -19.57 -7.17
CA ARG A 148 4.14 -20.95 -6.68
C ARG A 148 4.87 -21.99 -7.55
N LEU A 149 5.68 -22.84 -6.90
CA LEU A 149 6.36 -24.02 -7.42
C LEU A 149 7.65 -23.74 -8.23
N SER A 150 8.82 -23.76 -7.57
CA SER A 150 9.92 -24.68 -7.96
C SER A 150 11.12 -24.68 -7.01
N MET A 151 11.65 -25.89 -6.82
CA MET A 151 12.80 -26.32 -6.02
C MET A 151 13.99 -25.34 -5.91
N LEU A 152 14.37 -25.01 -4.67
CA LEU A 152 15.63 -24.34 -4.30
C LEU A 152 16.86 -25.00 -4.95
N ARG A 153 17.61 -24.22 -5.75
CA ARG A 153 18.94 -24.62 -6.25
C ARG A 153 19.96 -23.51 -5.99
N ARG A 154 20.74 -23.64 -4.90
CA ARG A 154 21.91 -22.80 -4.62
C ARG A 154 22.91 -22.86 -5.78
N LEU A 155 23.64 -21.76 -6.03
CA LEU A 155 25.05 -21.79 -6.46
C LEU A 155 25.78 -20.46 -6.16
N LYS A 156 27.09 -20.42 -6.42
CA LYS A 156 28.07 -19.51 -5.78
C LYS A 156 28.29 -18.20 -6.53
N ALA A 157 28.65 -17.13 -5.81
CA ALA A 157 29.20 -15.88 -6.36
C ALA A 157 30.68 -15.67 -5.97
N VAL A 158 31.47 -15.08 -6.89
CA VAL A 158 32.91 -14.83 -6.77
C VAL A 158 33.19 -13.33 -6.64
N SER A 159 34.23 -12.95 -5.90
CA SER A 159 34.59 -11.54 -5.64
C SER A 159 35.60 -10.97 -6.65
N ARG A 160 35.40 -9.72 -7.09
CA ARG A 160 36.48 -8.83 -7.56
C ARG A 160 36.20 -7.37 -7.17
N HIS A 161 37.24 -6.68 -6.70
CA HIS A 161 37.21 -5.25 -6.35
C HIS A 161 37.18 -4.37 -7.61
N TYR A 162 36.54 -3.19 -7.52
CA TYR A 162 37.10 -1.91 -8.01
C TYR A 162 36.48 -0.70 -7.27
N SER A 163 37.07 0.48 -7.44
CA SER A 163 37.05 1.59 -6.48
C SER A 163 36.36 2.88 -6.97
N VAL A 164 35.51 3.47 -6.12
CA VAL A 164 35.15 4.92 -6.01
C VAL A 164 34.46 5.54 -7.27
N VAL A 165 33.36 6.30 -7.18
CA VAL A 165 33.29 7.77 -7.01
C VAL A 165 31.82 8.23 -6.76
N ALA A 166 31.66 9.24 -5.89
CA ALA A 166 30.60 10.25 -5.68
C ALA A 166 29.07 9.95 -5.69
N GLY A 167 28.34 10.74 -4.87
CA GLY A 167 27.00 11.27 -5.20
C GLY A 167 25.85 11.04 -4.20
N CYS A 168 25.54 12.07 -3.37
CA CYS A 168 24.30 12.35 -2.58
C CYS A 168 23.65 11.23 -1.71
N LEU A 169 23.57 11.36 -0.37
CA LEU A 169 22.67 12.20 0.47
C LEU A 169 21.24 11.60 0.61
N PHE A 170 20.96 10.78 1.64
CA PHE A 170 20.30 11.10 2.95
C PHE A 170 18.82 11.56 2.81
N MET A 171 17.81 11.13 3.59
CA MET A 171 17.68 10.37 4.87
C MET A 171 16.18 9.95 5.02
N MET A 172 15.76 8.69 5.20
CA MET A 172 15.69 7.83 6.42
C MET A 172 14.59 8.18 7.47
N LEU A 173 14.12 7.14 8.20
CA LEU A 173 13.23 7.07 9.40
C LEU A 173 11.70 6.90 9.16
N PHE A 174 10.91 6.07 9.89
CA PHE A 174 11.25 4.95 10.81
C PHE A 174 10.10 3.95 11.15
N ALA A 175 10.34 2.64 10.96
CA ALA A 175 10.04 1.49 11.85
C ALA A 175 8.70 1.31 12.63
N ARG A 176 8.02 0.15 12.44
CA ARG A 176 8.03 -1.03 13.40
C ARG A 176 7.10 -2.21 13.00
N LYS A 177 7.69 -3.24 12.40
CA LYS A 177 7.67 -4.67 12.78
C LYS A 177 6.42 -5.28 13.47
N CYS A 178 5.76 -6.24 12.80
CA CYS A 178 5.51 -7.59 13.34
C CYS A 178 5.47 -8.63 12.20
N SER A 179 5.62 -9.92 12.52
CA SER A 179 6.09 -10.97 11.58
C SER A 179 5.05 -12.06 11.32
N LEU A 180 4.92 -12.51 10.06
CA LEU A 180 4.93 -13.95 9.68
C LEU A 180 5.34 -14.10 8.20
N SER A 181 5.72 -15.31 7.76
CA SER A 181 6.75 -15.49 6.72
C SER A 181 6.35 -16.23 5.43
N THR A 182 6.63 -15.60 4.27
CA THR A 182 7.12 -16.24 3.03
C THR A 182 7.82 -15.15 2.19
N GLY A 183 9.01 -15.42 1.64
CA GLY A 183 9.96 -14.35 1.30
C GLY A 183 10.36 -14.24 -0.17
N LYS A 184 10.08 -13.08 -0.78
CA LYS A 184 10.73 -12.62 -2.02
C LYS A 184 12.18 -12.26 -1.72
N MET A 185 13.13 -12.77 -2.50
CA MET A 185 14.57 -12.59 -2.23
C MET A 185 15.29 -11.91 -3.38
N ILE A 186 16.27 -11.09 -3.03
CA ILE A 186 17.20 -10.44 -3.97
C ILE A 186 18.60 -10.84 -3.56
N THR A 187 19.30 -11.51 -4.47
CA THR A 187 20.71 -11.82 -4.29
C THR A 187 21.53 -10.62 -4.76
N VAL A 188 22.43 -10.15 -3.92
CA VAL A 188 23.35 -9.06 -4.25
C VAL A 188 24.82 -9.46 -4.10
N SER A 189 25.60 -9.03 -5.09
CA SER A 189 27.07 -9.02 -5.03
C SER A 189 27.58 -7.64 -4.61
N ARG A 190 28.85 -7.64 -4.21
CA ARG A 190 29.64 -6.46 -3.83
C ARG A 190 30.45 -5.97 -5.03
#